data_AF-A0AAN9ECS4-F1
#
_entry.id   AF-A0AAN9ECS4-F1
#
_cell.length_a   1.000
_cell.length_b   1.000
_cell.length_c   1.000
_cell.angle_alpha   90.00
_cell.angle_beta   90.00
_cell.angle_gamma   90.00
#
_symmetry.space_group_name_H-M   'P 1'
#
loop_
_entity.id
_entity.type
_entity.pdbx_description
1 polymer ?
#
loop_
_entity_poly.entity_id
_entity_poly.type
_entity_poly.pdbx_seq_one_letter_code
_entity_poly.pdbx_strand_id
1 'polypeptide(L)'
;MPVELVGVWELPIVRSVMGLLNLLLIGDLHQWALLNLSSPLDPEVDIPWSSIWAHACYYIWCWRNYETFRHDFHRPSMPGSYIHSGVKNYLEAVDVVGAKVSRVGYEALIGWMPPVEDWISLNSDGAS
;
A
#
# COMPACT_ATOMS: atom_id res chain seq x y z
N MET A 1 -37.98 -9.80 -1.31
CA MET A 1 -37.19 -11.05 -1.42
C MET A 1 -35.73 -10.65 -1.42
N PRO A 2 -34.93 -10.93 -0.37
CA PRO A 2 -33.52 -10.58 -0.37
C PRO A 2 -32.76 -11.65 -1.16
N VAL A 3 -31.99 -11.19 -2.15
CA VAL A 3 -31.07 -12.02 -2.93
C VAL A 3 -29.84 -12.32 -2.08
N GLU A 4 -29.50 -13.60 -2.00
CA GLU A 4 -28.48 -14.20 -1.17
C GLU A 4 -27.07 -13.61 -1.42
N LEU A 5 -26.47 -13.06 -0.36
CA LEU A 5 -25.07 -12.62 -0.28
C LEU A 5 -24.11 -13.80 -0.03
N VAL A 6 -24.27 -14.92 -0.73
CA VAL A 6 -23.55 -16.18 -0.42
C VAL A 6 -22.24 -16.35 -1.22
N GLY A 7 -21.92 -15.48 -2.18
CA GLY A 7 -20.79 -15.72 -3.11
C GLY A 7 -19.48 -14.97 -2.88
N VAL A 8 -19.38 -14.05 -1.91
CA VAL A 8 -18.23 -13.11 -1.81
C VAL A 8 -17.32 -13.41 -0.61
N TRP A 9 -17.76 -14.29 0.31
CA TRP A 9 -17.13 -14.48 1.63
C TRP A 9 -16.28 -15.75 1.75
N GLU A 10 -16.22 -16.56 0.69
CA GLU A 10 -15.54 -17.87 0.68
C GLU A 10 -14.06 -17.81 0.26
N LEU A 11 -13.54 -16.63 -0.13
CA LEU A 11 -12.12 -16.48 -0.49
C LEU A 11 -11.26 -16.11 0.73
N PRO A 12 -10.11 -16.79 0.97
CA PRO A 12 -9.19 -16.54 2.09
C PRO A 12 -8.75 -15.07 2.27
N ILE A 13 -8.91 -14.26 1.22
CA ILE A 13 -8.52 -12.86 1.12
C ILE A 13 -9.39 -11.93 1.98
N VAL A 14 -10.68 -12.26 2.20
CA VAL A 14 -11.65 -11.34 2.83
C VAL A 14 -11.74 -11.52 4.36
N ARG A 15 -11.43 -12.72 4.88
CA ARG A 15 -11.32 -12.95 6.34
C ARG A 15 -10.21 -12.12 6.97
N SER A 16 -9.17 -11.82 6.20
CA SER A 16 -8.16 -10.85 6.59
C SER A 16 -8.75 -9.45 6.59
N VAL A 17 -9.15 -8.82 5.49
CA VAL A 17 -9.32 -7.35 5.46
C VAL A 17 -10.34 -6.75 6.46
N MET A 18 -11.43 -7.47 6.83
CA MET A 18 -12.37 -7.00 7.87
C MET A 18 -12.05 -7.52 9.28
N GLY A 19 -11.39 -8.68 9.43
CA GLY A 19 -10.81 -9.13 10.71
C GLY A 19 -9.55 -8.36 11.10
N LEU A 20 -8.86 -7.79 10.11
CA LEU A 20 -7.63 -7.01 10.22
C LEU A 20 -7.88 -5.61 10.78
N LEU A 21 -9.03 -5.00 10.53
CA LEU A 21 -9.42 -3.75 11.18
C LEU A 21 -9.63 -3.90 12.68
N ASN A 22 -10.10 -5.07 13.14
CA ASN A 22 -10.21 -5.38 14.58
C ASN A 22 -8.90 -5.93 15.18
N LEU A 23 -8.09 -6.67 14.42
CA LEU A 23 -6.75 -7.12 14.86
C LEU A 23 -5.73 -5.97 14.94
N LEU A 24 -5.89 -4.92 14.12
CA LEU A 24 -5.14 -3.66 14.21
C LEU A 24 -5.27 -2.98 15.58
N LEU A 25 -6.35 -3.26 16.31
CA LEU A 25 -6.64 -2.64 17.62
C LEU A 25 -6.34 -3.56 18.81
N ILE A 26 -6.07 -4.86 18.58
CA ILE A 26 -6.00 -5.88 19.66
C ILE A 26 -4.64 -6.60 19.72
N GLY A 27 -3.81 -6.58 18.66
CA GLY A 27 -2.49 -7.23 18.61
C GLY A 27 -1.32 -6.27 18.40
N ASP A 28 -0.08 -6.77 18.59
CA ASP A 28 1.13 -6.02 18.26
C ASP A 28 1.21 -5.79 16.74
N LEU A 29 1.08 -4.52 16.33
CA LEU A 29 1.15 -4.07 14.95
C LEU A 29 2.44 -4.53 14.26
N HIS A 30 3.55 -4.56 14.99
CA HIS A 30 4.84 -4.95 14.45
C HIS A 30 4.88 -6.45 14.10
N GLN A 31 4.49 -7.31 15.04
CA GLN A 31 4.37 -8.75 14.78
C GLN A 31 3.37 -9.04 13.64
N TRP A 32 2.27 -8.31 13.59
CA TRP A 32 1.28 -8.45 12.53
C TRP A 32 1.81 -8.08 11.14
N ALA A 33 2.55 -6.97 11.05
CA ALA A 33 3.21 -6.56 9.81
C ALA A 33 4.25 -7.59 9.36
N LEU A 34 5.09 -8.08 10.29
CA LEU A 34 6.09 -9.09 10.00
C LEU A 34 5.48 -10.38 9.44
N LEU A 35 4.37 -10.86 10.00
CA LEU A 35 3.70 -12.06 9.50
C LEU A 35 3.22 -11.92 8.05
N ASN A 36 2.70 -10.75 7.68
CA ASN A 36 2.21 -10.53 6.31
C ASN A 36 3.34 -10.31 5.31
N LEU A 37 4.42 -9.64 5.74
CA LEU A 37 5.60 -9.40 4.90
C LEU A 37 6.45 -10.66 4.72
N SER A 38 6.51 -11.53 5.73
CA SER A 38 7.32 -12.76 5.72
C SER A 38 6.57 -13.97 5.17
N SER A 39 5.34 -13.78 4.66
CA SER A 39 4.57 -14.87 4.09
C SER A 39 5.34 -15.52 2.94
N PRO A 40 5.56 -16.85 2.98
CA PRO A 40 6.39 -17.51 1.98
C PRO A 40 5.78 -17.35 0.59
N LEU A 41 6.65 -17.18 -0.40
CA LEU A 41 6.28 -17.30 -1.81
C LEU A 41 5.79 -18.73 -2.06
N ASP A 42 4.53 -18.86 -2.44
CA ASP A 42 4.02 -20.11 -2.98
C ASP A 42 4.43 -20.19 -4.46
N PRO A 43 5.21 -21.22 -4.87
CA PRO A 43 5.65 -21.37 -6.25
C PRO A 43 4.51 -21.51 -7.26
N GLU A 44 3.31 -21.91 -6.83
CA GLU A 44 2.12 -22.03 -7.68
C GLU A 44 1.35 -20.71 -7.81
N VAL A 45 1.68 -19.70 -7.00
CA VAL A 45 1.00 -18.40 -6.98
C VAL A 45 1.86 -17.35 -7.67
N ASP A 46 1.31 -16.78 -8.75
CA ASP A 46 1.98 -15.79 -9.61
C ASP A 46 2.30 -14.47 -8.88
N ILE A 47 1.63 -14.18 -7.76
CA ILE A 47 1.76 -12.92 -7.02
C ILE A 47 2.02 -13.18 -5.53
N PRO A 48 3.12 -12.65 -4.96
CA PRO A 48 3.43 -12.82 -3.54
C PRO A 48 2.36 -12.19 -2.64
N TRP A 49 1.97 -12.87 -1.56
CA TRP A 49 1.01 -12.33 -0.59
C TRP A 49 1.46 -10.98 0.00
N SER A 50 2.74 -10.85 0.32
CA SER A 50 3.32 -9.61 0.85
C SER A 50 3.10 -8.42 -0.07
N SER A 51 3.16 -8.64 -1.39
CA SER A 51 2.90 -7.60 -2.39
C SER A 51 1.44 -7.19 -2.42
N ILE A 52 0.52 -8.16 -2.35
CA ILE A 52 -0.93 -7.92 -2.26
C ILE A 52 -1.26 -7.14 -0.99
N TRP A 53 -0.72 -7.57 0.15
CA TRP A 53 -0.97 -6.94 1.44
C TRP A 53 -0.46 -5.50 1.48
N ALA A 54 0.79 -5.25 1.05
CA ALA A 54 1.36 -3.91 1.03
C ALA A 54 0.56 -2.95 0.12
N HIS A 55 0.17 -3.42 -1.07
CA HIS A 55 -0.68 -2.63 -1.96
C HIS A 55 -2.06 -2.37 -1.38
N ALA A 56 -2.66 -3.36 -0.71
CA ALA A 56 -3.94 -3.20 -0.03
C ALA A 56 -3.86 -2.12 1.06
N CYS A 57 -2.83 -2.15 1.91
CA CYS A 57 -2.59 -1.11 2.92
C CYS A 57 -2.48 0.28 2.30
N TYR A 58 -1.69 0.42 1.23
CA TYR A 58 -1.56 1.67 0.49
C TYR A 58 -2.90 2.19 -0.04
N TYR A 59 -3.65 1.34 -0.76
CA TYR A 59 -4.93 1.75 -1.34
C TYR A 59 -5.98 2.08 -0.29
N ILE A 60 -6.05 1.32 0.80
CA ILE A 60 -6.96 1.63 1.92
C ILE A 60 -6.63 3.00 2.52
N TRP A 61 -5.35 3.30 2.74
CA TRP A 61 -4.92 4.61 3.24
C TRP A 61 -5.25 5.74 2.25
N CYS A 62 -4.96 5.55 0.96
CA CYS A 62 -5.28 6.51 -0.09
C CYS A 62 -6.78 6.76 -0.19
N TRP A 63 -7.60 5.71 -0.22
CA TRP A 63 -9.05 5.83 -0.32
C TRP A 63 -9.64 6.56 0.88
N ARG A 64 -9.18 6.25 2.10
CA ARG A 64 -9.59 7.00 3.29
C ARG A 64 -9.29 8.49 3.15
N ASN A 65 -8.09 8.84 2.67
CA ASN A 65 -7.73 10.25 2.47
C ASN A 65 -8.57 10.88 1.35
N TYR A 66 -8.79 10.19 0.24
CA TYR A 66 -9.61 10.72 -0.86
C TYR A 66 -11.06 10.93 -0.44
N GLU A 67 -11.67 10.01 0.31
CA GLU A 67 -13.01 10.22 0.87
C GLU A 67 -13.10 11.42 1.80
N THR A 68 -12.00 11.74 2.50
CA THR A 68 -11.95 12.88 3.42
C THR A 68 -11.81 14.21 2.66
N PHE A 69 -10.98 14.24 1.61
CA PHE A 69 -10.55 15.49 0.98
C PHE A 69 -11.13 15.71 -0.43
N ARG A 70 -11.82 14.73 -1.02
CA ARG A 70 -12.38 14.78 -2.38
C ARG A 70 -13.84 14.37 -2.36
N HIS A 71 -14.74 15.34 -2.55
CA HIS A 71 -16.18 15.13 -2.51
C HIS A 71 -16.74 14.28 -3.67
N ASP A 72 -15.98 14.13 -4.75
CA ASP A 72 -16.34 13.36 -5.94
C ASP A 72 -15.75 11.93 -5.94
N PHE A 73 -14.92 11.60 -4.96
CA PHE A 73 -14.27 10.30 -4.91
C PHE A 73 -15.25 9.19 -4.50
N HIS A 74 -15.26 8.12 -5.30
CA HIS A 74 -15.98 6.89 -5.02
C HIS A 74 -15.00 5.73 -5.04
N ARG A 75 -15.06 4.85 -4.03
CA ARG A 75 -14.24 3.63 -4.04
C ARG A 75 -14.60 2.74 -5.24
N PRO A 76 -13.62 1.97 -5.76
CA PRO A 76 -13.89 0.96 -6.78
C PRO A 76 -14.96 -0.04 -6.29
N SER A 77 -15.86 -0.45 -7.18
CA SER A 77 -16.91 -1.44 -6.87
C SER A 77 -16.35 -2.84 -6.58
N MET A 78 -15.17 -3.16 -7.12
CA MET A 78 -14.43 -4.40 -6.87
C MET A 78 -13.01 -4.11 -6.36
N PRO A 79 -12.85 -3.75 -5.07
CA PRO A 79 -11.56 -3.35 -4.49
C PRO A 79 -10.47 -4.42 -4.61
N GLY A 80 -10.82 -5.70 -4.41
CA GLY A 80 -9.87 -6.80 -4.49
C GLY A 80 -9.26 -6.94 -5.89
N SER A 81 -10.11 -6.92 -6.93
CA SER A 81 -9.65 -6.96 -8.32
C SER A 81 -8.81 -5.73 -8.68
N TYR A 82 -9.21 -4.54 -8.20
CA TYR A 82 -8.45 -3.31 -8.42
C TYR A 82 -7.04 -3.39 -7.82
N ILE A 83 -6.93 -3.84 -6.57
CA ILE A 83 -5.65 -4.04 -5.88
C ILE A 83 -4.81 -5.08 -6.64
N HIS A 84 -5.41 -6.22 -7.00
CA HIS A 84 -4.72 -7.29 -7.71
C HIS A 84 -4.16 -6.83 -9.07
N SER A 85 -4.95 -6.12 -9.86
CA SER A 85 -4.48 -5.51 -11.11
C SER A 85 -3.36 -4.51 -10.88
N GLY A 86 -3.46 -3.69 -9.83
CA GLY A 86 -2.40 -2.76 -9.43
C GLY A 86 -1.09 -3.46 -9.09
N VAL A 87 -1.14 -4.55 -8.31
CA VAL A 87 0.03 -5.35 -7.95
C VAL A 87 0.66 -5.97 -9.20
N LYS A 88 -0.15 -6.56 -10.09
CA LYS A 88 0.33 -7.16 -11.33
C LYS A 88 1.06 -6.14 -12.20
N ASN A 89 0.45 -4.98 -12.42
CA ASN A 89 1.07 -3.89 -13.20
C ASN A 89 2.38 -3.40 -12.56
N TYR A 90 2.44 -3.34 -11.23
CA TYR A 90 3.66 -2.96 -10.51
C TYR A 90 4.78 -3.98 -10.72
N LEU A 91 4.49 -5.28 -10.54
CA LEU A 91 5.48 -6.35 -10.73
C LEU A 91 5.99 -6.39 -12.17
N GLU A 92 5.10 -6.30 -13.16
CA GLU A 92 5.47 -6.22 -14.57
C GLU A 92 6.38 -5.00 -14.85
N ALA A 93 6.07 -3.84 -14.25
CA ALA A 93 6.90 -2.65 -14.39
C ALA A 93 8.28 -2.82 -13.72
N VAL A 94 8.34 -3.45 -12.55
CA VAL A 94 9.60 -3.75 -11.84
C VAL A 94 10.46 -4.69 -12.67
N ASP A 95 9.90 -5.74 -13.27
CA ASP A 95 10.66 -6.66 -14.13
C ASP A 95 11.22 -5.94 -15.36
N VAL A 96 10.43 -5.09 -16.01
CA VAL A 96 10.87 -4.29 -17.16
C VAL A 96 11.97 -3.30 -16.78
N VAL A 97 11.91 -2.72 -15.58
CA VAL A 97 12.91 -1.76 -15.07
C VAL A 97 14.17 -2.49 -14.59
N GLY A 98 14.04 -3.60 -13.86
CA GLY A 98 15.15 -4.43 -13.39
C GLY A 98 15.97 -5.00 -14.55
N ALA A 99 15.33 -5.37 -15.66
CA ALA A 99 16.02 -5.75 -16.89
C ALA A 99 16.77 -4.60 -17.58
N LYS A 100 16.42 -3.34 -17.27
CA LYS A 100 17.02 -2.13 -17.89
C LYS A 100 17.97 -1.35 -16.97
N VAL A 101 18.00 -1.64 -15.67
CA VAL A 101 18.60 -0.75 -14.67
C VAL A 101 19.61 -1.50 -13.80
N SER A 102 20.87 -1.53 -14.25
CA SER A 102 22.03 -1.52 -13.35
C SER A 102 22.30 -0.07 -12.92
N ARG A 103 21.36 0.58 -12.21
CA ARG A 103 21.69 1.86 -11.55
C ARG A 103 22.22 1.55 -10.17
N VAL A 104 23.53 1.76 -10.01
CA VAL A 104 24.14 1.93 -8.69
C VAL A 104 23.56 3.22 -8.10
N GLY A 105 22.46 3.09 -7.34
CA GLY A 105 21.97 4.18 -6.51
C GLY A 105 22.88 4.31 -5.30
N TYR A 106 23.31 5.52 -4.98
CA TYR A 106 23.96 5.81 -3.70
C TYR A 106 22.96 6.50 -2.80
N GLU A 107 22.85 6.03 -1.56
CA GLU A 107 22.11 6.72 -0.51
C GLU A 107 22.99 7.84 0.05
N ALA A 108 22.42 9.04 0.15
CA ALA A 108 23.05 10.16 0.84
C ALA A 108 22.10 10.65 1.92
N LEU A 109 22.62 10.81 3.14
CA LEU A 109 21.92 11.49 4.22
C LEU A 109 21.83 12.98 3.88
N ILE A 110 20.67 13.41 3.41
CA ILE A 110 20.38 14.83 3.20
C ILE A 110 19.96 15.41 4.55
N GLY A 111 20.95 15.81 5.34
CA GLY A 111 20.75 16.59 6.55
C GLY A 111 20.54 18.07 6.22
N TRP A 112 19.78 18.77 7.05
CA TRP A 112 19.68 20.23 6.94
C TRP A 112 21.05 20.84 7.26
N MET A 113 21.62 21.55 6.29
CA MET A 113 22.79 22.38 6.52
C MET A 113 22.35 23.79 6.89
N PRO A 114 22.88 24.38 7.97
CA PRO A 114 22.61 25.76 8.28
C PRO A 114 23.07 26.68 7.14
N PRO A 115 22.33 27.76 6.84
CA PRO A 115 22.74 28.74 5.86
C PRO A 115 24.10 29.35 6.24
N VAL A 116 24.81 29.85 5.24
CA VAL A 116 26.05 30.60 5.43
C VAL A 116 25.74 31.86 6.24
N GLU A 117 26.75 32.41 6.94
CA GLU A 117 26.64 33.72 7.60
C GLU A 117 26.04 34.77 6.64
N ASP A 118 25.10 35.58 7.14
CA ASP A 118 24.30 36.56 6.39
C ASP A 118 23.22 36.01 5.43
N TRP A 119 22.94 34.71 5.43
CA TRP A 119 21.82 34.12 4.67
C TRP A 119 20.61 33.82 5.57
N ILE A 120 19.41 34.14 5.08
CA ILE A 120 18.15 33.81 5.73
C ILE A 120 17.44 32.71 4.92
N SER A 121 17.13 31.59 5.57
CA SER A 121 16.26 30.55 5.01
C SER A 121 14.83 30.79 5.47
N LEU A 122 13.95 31.15 4.53
CA LEU A 122 12.52 31.27 4.80
C LEU A 122 11.81 30.00 4.32
N ASN A 123 11.30 29.20 5.26
CA ASN A 123 10.41 28.10 4.92
C ASN A 123 9.01 28.68 4.68
N SER A 124 8.49 28.52 3.47
CA SER A 124 7.11 28.82 3.14
C SER A 124 6.36 27.51 3.00
N ASP A 125 5.94 26.92 4.12
CA ASP A 125 4.91 25.88 4.08
C ASP A 125 3.56 26.56 3.89
N GLY A 126 2.91 26.25 2.77
CA GLY A 126 1.58 26.76 2.48
C GLY A 126 0.55 26.12 3.40
N ALA A 127 -0.07 26.92 4.25
CA ALA A 127 -1.33 26.56 4.89
C ALA A 127 -2.50 27.06 4.02
N SER A 128 -3.35 26.15 3.58
CA SER A 128 -4.67 26.43 2.97
C SER A 128 -5.76 25.75 3.77
#